data_AF-A0A1I1N2Q0-F1
#
_entry.id   AF-A0A1I1N2Q0-F1
#
_cell.length_a   1.000
_cell.length_b   1.000
_cell.length_c   1.000
_cell.angle_alpha   90.00
_cell.angle_beta   90.00
_cell.angle_gamma   90.00
#
_symmetry.space_group_name_H-M   'P 1'
#
loop_
_entity.id
_entity.type
_entity.pdbx_description
1 polymer ?
#
loop_
_entity_poly.entity_id
_entity_poly.type
_entity_poly.pdbx_seq_one_letter_code
_entity_poly.pdbx_strand_id
1 'polypeptide(L)'
;MKVQSASRNLYKWLGVISMTVFVVGVGLVVNYMISFQMDVANRLSLSSAAHINAVKPIATQISLILSVPLLAALCTLLFTVLYFNEVSKQREIIYVETIKEEDTDSSKKEAEEQKEEQSLAEILQERKNNLMQHLANAPQKTGLGELEALMMVLCEEIQAVQGALFVVRADQTLHMVSSYAYFSTEKRKVSYGWGEGLTGQVAKDAQLINIKAIPEGYVTVLSGLGKSSPKSMIIAPIKDENGHVIAVVEVASFAIFDATEEQLIEAAAPMLASTIGNNYEKIVEEL
;
A
#
# COMPACT_ATOMS: atom_id res chain seq x y z
N MET A 1 -8.96 11.22 -7.24
CA MET A 1 -8.77 10.80 -5.84
C MET A 1 -9.95 11.01 -4.87
N LYS A 2 -11.01 11.80 -5.16
CA LYS A 2 -12.14 12.02 -4.22
C LYS A 2 -13.09 10.82 -4.01
N VAL A 3 -13.07 9.81 -4.89
CA VAL A 3 -14.04 8.69 -4.85
C VAL A 3 -13.63 7.59 -3.86
N GLN A 4 -12.32 7.40 -3.61
CA GLN A 4 -11.83 6.37 -2.67
C GLN A 4 -11.99 6.74 -1.19
N SER A 5 -12.02 8.03 -0.82
CA SER A 5 -12.25 8.43 0.58
C SER A 5 -13.73 8.30 1.00
N ALA A 6 -14.65 8.52 0.06
CA ALA A 6 -16.09 8.44 0.29
C ALA A 6 -16.54 7.00 0.58
N SER A 7 -16.05 6.02 -0.18
CA SER A 7 -16.37 4.61 0.05
C SER A 7 -15.77 4.09 1.36
N ARG A 8 -14.57 4.54 1.74
CA ARG A 8 -13.92 4.17 3.01
C ARG A 8 -14.71 4.64 4.23
N ASN A 9 -15.24 5.87 4.19
CA ASN A 9 -16.08 6.41 5.25
C ASN A 9 -17.44 5.70 5.31
N LEU A 10 -17.99 5.30 4.16
CA LEU A 10 -19.24 4.55 4.10
C LEU A 10 -19.15 3.20 4.84
N TYR A 11 -18.08 2.43 4.66
CA TYR A 11 -17.91 1.15 5.36
C TYR A 11 -17.73 1.31 6.88
N LYS A 12 -17.07 2.38 7.34
CA LYS A 12 -16.95 2.70 8.78
C LYS A 12 -18.31 2.98 9.39
N TRP A 13 -19.11 3.84 8.77
CA TRP A 13 -20.47 4.15 9.24
C TRP A 13 -21.39 2.94 9.18
N LEU A 14 -21.30 2.12 8.12
CA LEU A 14 -22.09 0.90 7.98
C LEU A 14 -21.77 -0.10 9.10
N GLY A 15 -20.49 -0.23 9.48
CA GLY A 15 -20.06 -1.08 10.61
C GLY A 15 -20.59 -0.60 11.95
N VAL A 16 -20.55 0.71 12.22
CA VAL A 16 -21.08 1.30 13.46
C VAL A 16 -22.60 1.12 13.55
N ILE A 17 -23.33 1.41 12.46
CA ILE A 17 -24.78 1.23 12.40
C ILE A 17 -25.15 -0.24 12.62
N SER A 18 -24.46 -1.16 11.95
CA SER A 18 -24.68 -2.61 12.13
C SER A 18 -24.45 -3.04 13.57
N MET A 19 -23.42 -2.51 14.24
CA MET A 19 -23.14 -2.78 15.65
C MET A 19 -24.25 -2.26 16.56
N THR A 20 -24.70 -1.01 16.38
CA THR A 20 -25.77 -0.42 17.19
C THR A 20 -27.07 -1.21 17.04
N VAL A 21 -27.44 -1.58 15.82
CA VAL A 21 -28.63 -2.40 15.55
C VAL A 21 -28.51 -3.76 16.23
N PHE A 22 -27.33 -4.40 16.16
CA PHE A 22 -27.10 -5.69 16.81
C PHE A 22 -27.20 -5.58 18.34
N VAL A 23 -26.56 -4.60 18.97
CA VAL A 23 -26.63 -4.39 20.43
C VAL A 23 -28.06 -4.12 20.91
N VAL A 24 -28.81 -3.27 20.19
CA VAL A 24 -30.21 -3.00 20.51
C VAL A 24 -31.05 -4.26 20.35
N GLY A 25 -30.86 -5.02 19.27
CA GLY A 25 -31.53 -6.30 19.04
C GLY A 25 -31.26 -7.31 20.16
N VAL A 26 -30.00 -7.40 20.62
CA VAL A 26 -29.61 -8.24 21.75
C VAL A 26 -30.33 -7.83 23.03
N GLY A 27 -30.36 -6.53 23.35
CA GLY A 27 -31.08 -6.00 24.51
C GLY A 27 -32.58 -6.30 24.47
N LEU A 28 -33.21 -6.17 23.30
CA LEU A 28 -34.62 -6.49 23.11
C LEU A 28 -34.90 -7.98 23.31
N VAL A 29 -34.06 -8.87 22.77
CA VAL A 29 -34.19 -10.32 22.95
C VAL A 29 -34.03 -10.71 24.42
N VAL A 30 -33.04 -10.15 25.12
CA VAL A 30 -32.84 -10.40 26.55
C VAL A 30 -34.03 -9.91 27.37
N ASN A 31 -34.52 -8.69 27.09
CA ASN A 31 -35.69 -8.13 27.76
C ASN A 31 -36.97 -8.96 27.50
N TYR A 32 -37.15 -9.43 26.27
CA TYR A 32 -38.24 -10.34 25.92
C TYR A 32 -38.11 -11.68 26.64
N MET A 33 -36.91 -12.25 26.76
CA MET A 33 -36.70 -13.51 27.46
C MET A 33 -37.03 -13.44 28.96
N ILE A 34 -36.72 -12.31 29.62
CA ILE A 34 -37.06 -12.09 31.03
C ILE A 34 -38.58 -12.06 31.24
N SER A 35 -39.31 -11.40 30.34
CA SER A 35 -40.78 -11.30 30.41
C SER A 35 -41.50 -12.56 29.93
N PHE A 36 -40.92 -13.29 28.97
CA PHE A 36 -41.47 -14.52 28.40
C PHE A 36 -41.81 -15.58 29.46
N GLN A 37 -40.98 -15.71 30.50
CA GLN A 37 -41.22 -16.67 31.57
C GLN A 37 -42.50 -16.35 32.35
N MET A 38 -42.75 -15.06 32.62
CA MET A 38 -43.93 -14.59 33.33
C MET A 38 -45.17 -14.68 32.45
N ASP A 39 -45.05 -14.38 31.16
CA ASP A 39 -46.15 -14.48 30.19
C ASP A 39 -46.61 -15.92 29.98
N VAL A 40 -45.68 -16.88 29.90
CA VAL A 40 -46.00 -18.31 29.81
C VAL A 40 -46.71 -18.79 31.08
N ALA A 41 -46.22 -18.39 32.27
CA ALA A 41 -46.84 -18.75 33.54
C ALA A 41 -48.27 -18.22 33.67
N ASN A 42 -48.49 -16.97 33.25
CA ASN A 42 -49.80 -16.30 33.28
C ASN A 42 -50.78 -16.94 32.27
N ARG A 43 -50.34 -17.25 31.04
CA ARG A 43 -51.20 -17.84 30.00
C ARG A 43 -51.60 -19.29 30.29
N LEU A 44 -50.74 -20.05 30.98
CA LEU A 44 -51.03 -21.43 31.38
C LEU A 44 -51.82 -21.52 32.70
N SER A 45 -52.22 -20.39 33.30
CA SER A 45 -52.94 -20.33 34.59
C SER A 45 -52.21 -21.05 35.73
N LEU A 46 -50.87 -21.09 35.69
CA LEU A 46 -50.02 -21.76 36.67
C LEU A 46 -49.84 -20.87 37.91
N SER A 47 -50.90 -20.68 38.69
CA SER A 47 -50.89 -19.84 39.91
C SER A 47 -50.42 -20.58 41.18
N SER A 48 -50.26 -21.90 41.10
CA SER A 48 -49.80 -22.73 42.21
C SER A 48 -48.27 -22.70 42.34
N ALA A 49 -47.78 -22.35 43.53
CA ALA A 49 -46.35 -22.24 43.85
C ALA A 49 -45.53 -23.51 43.51
N ALA A 50 -46.16 -24.69 43.52
CA ALA A 50 -45.51 -25.95 43.16
C ALA A 50 -45.15 -26.05 41.67
N HIS A 51 -46.00 -25.53 40.78
CA HIS A 51 -45.78 -25.56 39.33
C HIS A 51 -44.76 -24.50 38.90
N ILE A 52 -44.75 -23.34 39.55
CA ILE A 52 -43.76 -22.28 39.33
C ILE A 52 -42.35 -22.80 39.64
N ASN A 53 -42.18 -23.53 40.75
CA ASN A 53 -40.90 -24.10 41.15
C ASN A 53 -40.41 -25.21 40.21
N ALA A 54 -41.31 -25.95 39.55
CA ALA A 54 -40.96 -26.98 38.58
C ALA A 54 -40.51 -26.39 37.22
N VAL A 55 -41.12 -25.28 36.78
CA VAL A 55 -40.84 -24.67 35.46
C VAL A 55 -39.65 -23.71 35.48
N LYS A 56 -39.39 -23.06 36.61
CA LYS A 56 -38.29 -22.09 36.78
C LYS A 56 -36.91 -22.59 36.33
N PRO A 57 -36.43 -23.79 36.70
CA PRO A 57 -35.12 -24.27 36.26
C PRO A 57 -35.02 -24.48 34.74
N ILE A 58 -36.08 -25.00 34.12
CA ILE A 58 -36.15 -25.22 32.66
C ILE A 58 -36.10 -23.86 31.94
N ALA A 59 -36.88 -22.89 32.42
CA ALA A 59 -36.91 -21.56 31.85
C ALA A 59 -35.56 -20.83 31.98
N THR A 60 -34.85 -21.02 33.11
CA THR A 60 -33.49 -20.46 33.29
C THR A 60 -32.46 -21.12 32.39
N GLN A 61 -32.55 -22.43 32.14
CA GLN A 61 -31.65 -23.13 31.22
C GLN A 61 -31.82 -22.66 29.78
N ILE A 62 -33.07 -22.50 29.32
CA ILE A 62 -33.37 -21.97 27.98
C ILE A 62 -32.83 -20.54 27.84
N SER A 63 -33.01 -19.71 28.87
CA SER A 63 -32.47 -18.35 28.88
C SER A 63 -30.94 -18.32 28.76
N LEU A 64 -30.24 -19.21 29.47
CA LEU A 64 -28.77 -19.30 29.41
C LEU A 64 -28.26 -19.77 28.04
N ILE A 65 -28.92 -20.77 27.45
CA ILE A 65 -28.53 -21.31 26.13
C ILE A 65 -28.69 -20.26 25.02
N LEU A 66 -29.66 -19.34 25.15
CA LEU A 66 -29.86 -18.27 24.17
C LEU A 66 -28.98 -17.05 24.43
N SER A 67 -28.71 -16.68 25.70
CA SER A 67 -27.96 -15.46 26.02
C SER A 67 -26.45 -15.61 25.82
N VAL A 68 -25.87 -16.77 26.13
CA VAL A 68 -24.42 -17.01 26.04
C VAL A 68 -23.86 -16.88 24.61
N PRO A 69 -24.39 -17.56 23.58
CA PRO A 69 -23.87 -17.45 22.21
C PRO A 69 -24.10 -16.05 21.62
N LEU A 70 -25.17 -15.38 22.03
CA LEU A 70 -25.49 -14.02 21.62
C LEU A 70 -24.46 -13.01 22.14
N LEU A 71 -24.03 -13.17 23.40
CA LEU A 71 -22.97 -12.37 24.00
C LEU A 71 -21.60 -12.67 23.36
N ALA A 72 -21.30 -13.94 23.06
CA ALA A 72 -20.08 -14.32 22.37
C ALA A 72 -19.99 -13.72 20.96
N ALA A 73 -21.10 -13.71 20.21
CA ALA A 73 -21.18 -13.06 18.90
C ALA A 73 -20.94 -11.55 18.99
N LEU A 74 -21.47 -10.89 20.03
CA LEU A 74 -21.22 -9.47 20.30
C LEU A 74 -19.74 -9.19 20.53
N CYS A 75 -19.07 -10.02 21.36
CA CYS A 75 -17.64 -9.88 21.64
C CYS A 75 -16.77 -10.05 20.40
N THR A 76 -17.06 -11.04 19.55
CA THR A 76 -16.32 -11.27 18.30
C THR A 76 -16.47 -10.10 17.32
N LEU A 77 -17.67 -9.53 17.24
CA LEU A 77 -17.94 -8.36 16.40
C LEU A 77 -17.26 -7.10 16.94
N LEU A 78 -17.30 -6.87 18.26
CA LEU A 78 -16.53 -5.82 18.93
C LEU A 78 -15.03 -5.94 18.63
N PHE A 79 -14.48 -7.14 18.80
CA PHE A 79 -13.07 -7.41 18.55
C PHE A 79 -12.69 -7.12 17.10
N THR A 80 -13.53 -7.52 16.13
CA THR A 80 -13.28 -7.25 14.70
C THR A 80 -13.30 -5.76 14.39
N VAL A 81 -14.22 -5.00 14.97
CA VAL A 81 -14.27 -3.53 14.82
C VAL A 81 -13.05 -2.86 15.44
N LEU A 82 -12.66 -3.26 16.65
CA LEU A 82 -11.47 -2.72 17.32
C LEU A 82 -10.17 -3.08 16.57
N TYR A 83 -10.04 -4.33 16.13
CA TYR A 83 -8.92 -4.80 15.33
C TYR A 83 -8.82 -4.02 14.02
N PHE A 84 -9.94 -3.85 13.30
CA PHE A 84 -9.96 -3.08 12.07
C PHE A 84 -9.67 -1.59 12.32
N ASN A 85 -10.12 -1.04 13.43
CA ASN A 85 -9.81 0.34 13.83
C ASN A 85 -8.30 0.50 14.08
N GLU A 86 -7.68 -0.42 14.80
CA GLU A 86 -6.24 -0.40 15.08
C GLU A 86 -5.39 -0.61 13.81
N VAL A 87 -5.80 -1.53 12.94
CA VAL A 87 -5.20 -1.73 11.61
C VAL A 87 -5.41 -0.50 10.71
N SER A 88 -6.52 0.22 10.87
CA SER A 88 -6.76 1.46 10.12
C SER A 88 -5.94 2.65 10.64
N LYS A 89 -5.60 2.69 11.94
CA LYS A 89 -4.71 3.70 12.53
C LYS A 89 -3.28 3.60 12.04
N GLN A 90 -2.79 2.40 11.71
CA GLN A 90 -1.45 2.23 11.13
C GLN A 90 -1.32 2.76 9.68
N ARG A 91 -2.42 3.24 9.06
CA ARG A 91 -2.44 3.86 7.73
C ARG A 91 -2.97 5.28 7.73
N GLU A 92 -2.77 6.02 8.81
CA GLU A 92 -3.08 7.45 8.89
C GLU A 92 -1.79 8.23 9.19
N ILE A 93 -1.44 9.08 8.23
CA ILE A 93 -0.33 10.00 8.25
C ILE A 93 -0.48 10.88 9.50
N ILE A 94 0.62 11.11 10.19
CA ILE A 94 0.75 11.97 11.37
C ILE A 94 0.04 13.30 11.08
N TYR A 95 -1.08 13.56 11.77
CA TYR A 95 -1.61 14.91 11.94
C TYR A 95 -1.44 15.25 13.41
N VAL A 96 -0.48 16.13 13.71
CA VAL A 96 -0.28 16.66 15.05
C VAL A 96 -1.38 17.68 15.28
N GLU A 97 -2.40 17.33 16.06
CA GLU A 97 -3.26 18.35 16.65
C GLU A 97 -2.48 19.00 17.80
N THR A 98 -1.79 20.08 17.47
CA THR A 98 -1.10 20.94 18.43
C THR A 98 -2.14 21.58 19.33
N ILE A 99 -2.09 21.22 20.61
CA ILE A 99 -2.84 21.87 21.69
C ILE A 99 -2.53 23.37 21.61
N LYS A 100 -3.59 24.18 21.48
CA LYS A 100 -3.51 25.63 21.55
C LYS A 100 -3.02 26.05 22.93
N GLU A 101 -1.78 26.50 23.00
CA GLU A 101 -1.32 27.49 23.99
C GLU A 101 -0.97 28.78 23.22
N GLU A 102 -1.42 29.90 23.76
CA GLU A 102 -1.51 31.21 23.13
C GLU A 102 -0.16 31.83 22.70
N ASP A 103 -0.11 32.21 21.41
CA ASP A 103 0.37 33.49 20.85
C ASP A 103 1.74 34.03 21.28
N THR A 104 2.84 33.33 20.94
CA THR A 104 4.07 34.01 20.45
C THR A 104 5.03 33.11 19.64
N ASP A 105 4.81 31.79 19.59
CA ASP A 105 5.80 30.81 19.08
C ASP A 105 5.39 30.14 17.74
N SER A 106 4.13 30.24 17.32
CA SER A 106 3.62 29.66 16.08
C SER A 106 4.27 30.27 14.83
N SER A 107 4.41 31.60 14.78
CA SER A 107 5.00 32.29 13.63
C SER A 107 6.50 32.01 13.43
N LYS A 108 7.23 31.67 14.51
CA LYS A 108 8.64 31.26 14.40
C LYS A 108 8.76 29.81 13.93
N LYS A 109 7.94 28.92 14.48
CA LYS A 109 7.91 27.51 14.10
C LYS A 109 7.45 27.31 12.65
N GLU A 110 6.42 28.04 12.21
CA GLU A 110 5.98 28.03 10.81
C GLU A 110 7.07 28.58 9.87
N ALA A 111 7.79 29.63 10.27
CA ALA A 111 8.90 30.17 9.47
C ALA A 111 10.11 29.23 9.42
N GLU A 112 10.39 28.48 10.49
CA GLU A 112 11.44 27.45 10.52
C GLU A 112 11.06 26.23 9.69
N GLU A 113 9.83 25.72 9.81
CA GLU A 113 9.31 24.61 9.00
C GLU A 113 9.28 24.97 7.50
N GLN A 114 8.85 26.19 7.15
CA GLN A 114 8.89 26.68 5.76
C GLN A 114 10.32 26.80 5.24
N LYS A 115 11.26 27.25 6.07
CA LYS A 115 12.67 27.37 5.68
C LYS A 115 13.32 26.01 5.48
N GLU A 116 12.97 25.02 6.31
CA GLU A 116 13.41 23.64 6.15
C GLU A 116 12.82 23.01 4.88
N GLU A 117 11.51 23.14 4.65
CA GLU A 117 10.84 22.66 3.44
C GLU A 117 11.42 23.31 2.17
N GLN A 118 11.66 24.64 2.22
CA GLN A 118 12.30 25.36 1.12
C GLN A 118 13.73 24.86 0.87
N SER A 119 14.52 24.63 1.92
CA SER A 119 15.88 24.10 1.78
C SER A 119 15.90 22.68 1.18
N LEU A 120 14.95 21.82 1.56
CA LEU A 120 14.80 20.48 0.99
C LEU A 120 14.40 20.54 -0.49
N ALA A 121 13.49 21.47 -0.85
CA ALA A 121 13.10 21.69 -2.23
C ALA A 121 14.28 22.19 -3.10
N GLU A 122 15.11 23.09 -2.58
CA GLU A 122 16.33 23.57 -3.24
C GLU A 122 17.33 22.42 -3.49
N ILE A 123 17.59 21.58 -2.47
CA ILE A 123 18.47 20.41 -2.59
C ILE A 123 17.93 19.42 -3.64
N LEU A 124 16.62 19.14 -3.62
CA LEU A 124 16.00 18.24 -4.59
C LEU A 124 16.09 18.81 -6.01
N GLN A 125 15.89 20.11 -6.18
CA GLN A 125 16.01 20.75 -7.48
C GLN A 125 17.45 20.68 -8.00
N GLU A 126 18.44 20.89 -7.14
CA GLU A 126 19.85 20.71 -7.48
C GLU A 126 20.15 19.26 -7.90
N ARG A 127 19.68 18.27 -7.13
CA ARG A 127 19.82 16.85 -7.50
C ARG A 127 19.17 16.53 -8.85
N LYS A 128 17.98 17.05 -9.13
CA LYS A 128 17.31 16.90 -10.43
C LYS A 128 18.16 17.48 -11.56
N ASN A 129 18.73 18.66 -11.38
CA ASN A 129 19.59 19.29 -12.38
C ASN A 129 20.86 18.46 -12.64
N ASN A 130 21.52 17.98 -11.58
CA ASN A 130 22.71 17.14 -11.68
C ASN A 130 22.40 15.81 -12.38
N LEU A 131 21.30 15.16 -12.01
CA LEU A 131 20.80 13.96 -12.68
C LEU A 131 20.61 14.21 -14.17
N MET A 132 19.89 15.28 -14.56
CA MET A 132 19.68 15.61 -15.97
C MET A 132 20.99 15.89 -16.72
N GLN A 133 21.96 16.53 -16.07
CA GLN A 133 23.29 16.76 -16.64
C GLN A 133 24.06 15.45 -16.83
N HIS A 134 24.08 14.55 -15.85
CA HIS A 134 24.75 13.26 -15.96
C HIS A 134 24.09 12.35 -16.99
N LEU A 135 22.77 12.38 -17.04
CA LEU A 135 21.95 11.68 -18.04
C LEU A 135 22.26 12.19 -19.46
N ALA A 136 22.38 13.50 -19.66
CA ALA A 136 22.77 14.08 -20.95
C ALA A 136 24.22 13.77 -21.36
N ASN A 137 25.11 13.59 -20.38
CA ASN A 137 26.51 13.23 -20.58
C ASN A 137 26.75 11.71 -20.53
N ALA A 138 25.70 10.90 -20.45
CA ALA A 138 25.81 9.45 -20.42
C ALA A 138 26.60 8.97 -21.64
N PRO A 139 27.44 7.91 -21.51
CA PRO A 139 28.22 7.39 -22.62
C PRO A 139 27.40 7.23 -23.89
N GLN A 140 27.85 7.85 -24.99
CA GLN A 140 27.19 7.74 -26.29
C GLN A 140 27.33 6.31 -26.81
N LYS A 141 26.36 5.49 -26.44
CA LYS A 141 26.12 4.15 -26.97
C LYS A 141 24.98 4.20 -27.99
N THR A 142 24.78 3.11 -28.74
CA THR A 142 23.68 2.99 -29.71
C THR A 142 22.80 1.79 -29.37
N GLY A 143 21.52 1.84 -29.73
CA GLY A 143 20.57 0.76 -29.46
C GLY A 143 20.37 0.54 -27.96
N LEU A 144 20.34 -0.73 -27.52
CA LEU A 144 20.17 -1.09 -26.10
C LEU A 144 21.26 -0.51 -25.20
N GLY A 145 22.46 -0.26 -25.73
CA GLY A 145 23.56 0.30 -24.95
C GLY A 145 23.24 1.69 -24.38
N GLU A 146 22.41 2.48 -25.07
CA GLU A 146 21.96 3.78 -24.54
C GLU A 146 21.14 3.60 -23.27
N LEU A 147 20.20 2.65 -23.26
CA LEU A 147 19.38 2.31 -22.08
C LEU A 147 20.22 1.76 -20.92
N GLU A 148 21.28 1.00 -21.19
CA GLU A 148 22.23 0.57 -20.16
C GLU A 148 22.93 1.76 -19.50
N ALA A 149 23.36 2.74 -20.30
CA ALA A 149 24.03 3.94 -19.81
C ALA A 149 23.08 4.79 -18.96
N LEU A 150 21.83 4.95 -19.38
CA LEU A 150 20.82 5.67 -18.60
C LEU A 150 20.48 4.97 -17.29
N MET A 151 20.33 3.65 -17.31
CA MET A 151 20.09 2.86 -16.10
C MET A 151 21.26 2.96 -15.12
N MET A 152 22.50 2.94 -15.62
CA MET A 152 23.69 3.13 -14.79
C MET A 152 23.66 4.49 -14.08
N VAL A 153 23.48 5.58 -14.82
CA VAL A 153 23.41 6.93 -14.25
C VAL A 153 22.27 7.05 -13.25
N LEU A 154 21.06 6.58 -13.61
CA LEU A 154 19.92 6.61 -12.70
C LEU A 154 20.20 5.86 -11.40
N CYS A 155 20.71 4.62 -11.50
CA CYS A 155 21.00 3.81 -10.32
C CYS A 155 22.08 4.43 -9.44
N GLU A 156 23.12 5.03 -10.02
CA GLU A 156 24.17 5.72 -9.26
C GLU A 156 23.61 6.94 -8.51
N GLU A 157 22.81 7.77 -9.19
CA GLU A 157 22.24 9.01 -8.63
C GLU A 157 21.28 8.78 -7.45
N ILE A 158 20.54 7.68 -7.47
CA ILE A 158 19.61 7.31 -6.39
C ILE A 158 20.22 6.29 -5.42
N GLN A 159 21.50 5.93 -5.57
CA GLN A 159 22.16 4.90 -4.76
C GLN A 159 21.44 3.53 -4.79
N ALA A 160 20.88 3.17 -5.94
CA ALA A 160 20.37 1.83 -6.19
C ALA A 160 21.53 0.85 -6.41
N VAL A 161 21.44 -0.31 -5.78
CA VAL A 161 22.43 -1.39 -5.94
C VAL A 161 22.03 -2.38 -7.02
N GLN A 162 20.76 -2.39 -7.43
CA GLN A 162 20.25 -3.15 -8.57
C GLN A 162 19.18 -2.35 -9.31
N GLY A 163 19.08 -2.56 -10.61
CA GLY A 163 18.04 -1.98 -11.45
C GLY A 163 17.66 -2.89 -12.61
N ALA A 164 16.41 -2.78 -13.07
CA ALA A 164 15.90 -3.46 -14.25
C ALA A 164 14.90 -2.55 -14.98
N LEU A 165 14.95 -2.56 -16.31
CA LEU A 165 14.04 -1.82 -17.17
C LEU A 165 13.28 -2.80 -18.06
N PHE A 166 11.96 -2.75 -17.99
CA PHE A 166 11.05 -3.59 -18.74
C PHE A 166 10.26 -2.75 -19.74
N VAL A 167 10.31 -3.10 -21.03
CA VAL A 167 9.56 -2.40 -22.09
C VAL A 167 8.28 -3.18 -22.41
N VAL A 168 7.19 -2.43 -22.62
CA VAL A 168 5.88 -2.97 -23.02
C VAL A 168 5.87 -3.27 -24.52
N ARG A 169 5.48 -4.48 -24.89
CA ARG A 169 5.22 -4.91 -26.27
C ARG A 169 3.76 -4.71 -26.66
N ALA A 170 3.49 -4.84 -27.97
CA ALA A 170 2.15 -4.71 -28.55
C ALA A 170 1.12 -5.71 -27.97
N ASP A 171 1.57 -6.85 -27.45
CA ASP A 171 0.72 -7.88 -26.82
C ASP A 171 0.49 -7.63 -25.32
N GLN A 172 0.85 -6.45 -24.79
CA GLN A 172 0.77 -6.10 -23.37
C GLN A 172 1.61 -7.03 -22.48
N THR A 173 2.76 -7.47 -22.99
CA THR A 173 3.79 -8.12 -22.19
C THR A 173 4.98 -7.18 -21.96
N LEU A 174 5.55 -7.26 -20.77
CA LEU A 174 6.73 -6.54 -20.32
C LEU A 174 7.94 -7.44 -20.48
N HIS A 175 8.99 -6.95 -21.12
CA HIS A 175 10.24 -7.69 -21.33
C HIS A 175 11.41 -6.88 -20.82
N MET A 176 12.31 -7.50 -20.06
CA MET A 176 13.52 -6.83 -19.59
C MET A 176 14.47 -6.54 -20.75
N VAL A 177 14.83 -5.26 -20.92
CA VAL A 177 15.69 -4.78 -22.03
C VAL A 177 17.02 -4.20 -21.55
N SER A 178 17.09 -3.79 -20.29
CA SER A 178 18.30 -3.23 -19.67
C SER A 178 18.29 -3.55 -18.18
N SER A 179 19.46 -3.68 -17.60
CA SER A 179 19.62 -3.95 -16.17
C SER A 179 20.93 -3.41 -15.61
N TYR A 180 20.95 -3.16 -14.30
CA TYR A 180 22.11 -2.73 -13.54
C TYR A 180 22.34 -3.72 -12.40
N ALA A 181 23.51 -4.38 -12.39
CA ALA A 181 23.89 -5.38 -11.38
C ALA A 181 22.83 -6.47 -11.10
N TYR A 182 21.99 -6.78 -12.09
CA TYR A 182 20.92 -7.75 -11.97
C TYR A 182 21.46 -9.17 -11.87
N PHE A 183 20.91 -9.95 -10.95
CA PHE A 183 21.27 -11.35 -10.74
C PHE A 183 20.00 -12.21 -10.79
N SER A 184 20.02 -13.23 -11.65
CA SER A 184 18.98 -14.27 -11.69
C SER A 184 19.62 -15.65 -11.80
N THR A 185 19.06 -16.61 -11.07
CA THR A 185 19.43 -18.03 -11.16
C THR A 185 18.69 -18.73 -12.31
N GLU A 186 17.63 -18.12 -12.84
CA GLU A 186 16.85 -18.66 -13.94
C GLU A 186 17.46 -18.25 -15.29
N LYS A 187 17.50 -19.20 -16.23
CA LYS A 187 17.98 -18.97 -17.60
C LYS A 187 16.91 -18.39 -18.54
N ARG A 188 15.66 -18.24 -18.07
CA ARG A 188 14.54 -17.79 -18.91
C ARG A 188 14.57 -16.27 -19.04
N LYS A 189 14.24 -15.74 -20.23
CA LYS A 189 13.95 -14.32 -20.41
C LYS A 189 12.83 -13.91 -19.45
N VAL A 190 13.08 -12.91 -18.62
CA VAL A 190 12.11 -12.44 -17.62
C VAL A 190 11.05 -11.60 -18.33
N SER A 191 9.80 -12.06 -18.28
CA SER A 191 8.66 -11.38 -18.89
C SER A 191 7.43 -11.45 -18.00
N TYR A 192 6.59 -10.43 -18.03
CA TYR A 192 5.35 -10.33 -17.26
C TYR A 192 4.20 -9.83 -18.12
N GLY A 193 2.99 -10.36 -17.98
CA GLY A 193 1.79 -9.73 -18.52
C GLY A 193 1.36 -8.50 -17.71
N TRP A 194 0.52 -7.65 -18.29
CA TRP A 194 -0.13 -6.59 -17.51
C TRP A 194 -0.97 -7.17 -16.35
N GLY A 195 -0.80 -6.63 -15.16
CA GLY A 195 -1.37 -7.14 -13.92
C GLY A 195 -0.70 -8.41 -13.36
N GLU A 196 0.35 -8.93 -14.01
CA GLU A 196 1.13 -10.06 -13.52
C GLU A 196 2.31 -9.59 -12.66
N GLY A 197 2.40 -10.09 -11.43
CA GLY A 197 3.44 -9.66 -10.50
C GLY A 197 3.36 -8.16 -10.18
N LEU A 198 4.38 -7.64 -9.49
CA LEU A 198 4.41 -6.22 -9.15
C LEU A 198 4.72 -5.35 -10.37
N THR A 199 5.65 -5.77 -11.22
CA THR A 199 6.01 -5.10 -12.49
C THR A 199 4.78 -4.92 -13.38
N GLY A 200 4.03 -6.01 -13.62
CA GLY A 200 2.81 -5.96 -14.43
C GLY A 200 1.70 -5.19 -13.75
N GLN A 201 1.58 -5.24 -12.43
CA GLN A 201 0.60 -4.43 -11.70
C GLN A 201 0.88 -2.93 -11.84
N VAL A 202 2.15 -2.51 -11.76
CA VAL A 202 2.55 -1.12 -12.03
C VAL A 202 2.25 -0.71 -13.46
N ALA A 203 2.50 -1.59 -14.43
CA ALA A 203 2.16 -1.32 -15.82
C ALA A 203 0.65 -1.08 -16.01
N LYS A 204 -0.18 -1.90 -15.35
CA LYS A 204 -1.64 -1.84 -15.42
C LYS A 204 -2.23 -0.62 -14.73
N ASP A 205 -1.77 -0.32 -13.52
CA ASP A 205 -2.35 0.75 -12.70
C ASP A 205 -1.72 2.12 -12.99
N ALA A 206 -0.58 2.15 -13.68
CA ALA A 206 0.18 3.36 -13.96
C ALA A 206 0.53 4.17 -12.69
N GLN A 207 0.75 3.45 -11.58
CA GLN A 207 1.11 3.96 -10.26
C GLN A 207 2.42 3.36 -9.79
N LEU A 208 3.28 4.20 -9.20
CA LEU A 208 4.52 3.76 -8.57
C LEU A 208 4.23 2.95 -7.29
N ILE A 209 5.05 1.92 -7.05
CA ILE A 209 5.07 1.17 -5.79
C ILE A 209 6.44 1.38 -5.13
N ASN A 210 6.45 1.91 -3.89
CA ASN A 210 7.64 1.98 -3.04
C ASN A 210 7.52 0.98 -1.88
N ILE A 211 8.39 -0.03 -1.88
CA ILE A 211 8.48 -1.08 -0.88
C ILE A 211 9.63 -0.73 0.06
N LYS A 212 9.29 -0.29 1.28
CA LYS A 212 10.30 0.14 2.28
C LYS A 212 10.83 -0.99 3.17
N ALA A 213 10.25 -2.17 3.07
CA ALA A 213 10.64 -3.35 3.85
C ALA A 213 10.52 -4.60 2.98
N ILE A 214 11.61 -4.96 2.32
CA ILE A 214 11.68 -6.16 1.49
C ILE A 214 11.90 -7.39 2.38
N PRO A 215 11.11 -8.46 2.23
CA PRO A 215 11.34 -9.71 2.95
C PRO A 215 12.70 -10.33 2.61
N GLU A 216 13.34 -10.95 3.60
CA GLU A 216 14.61 -11.64 3.39
C GLU A 216 14.48 -12.72 2.30
N GLY A 217 15.46 -12.76 1.39
CA GLY A 217 15.49 -13.72 0.28
C GLY A 217 14.54 -13.42 -0.88
N TYR A 218 13.71 -12.37 -0.81
CA TYR A 218 12.82 -11.98 -1.92
C TYR A 218 13.61 -11.50 -3.14
N VAL A 219 14.61 -10.64 -2.91
CA VAL A 219 15.57 -10.16 -3.91
C VAL A 219 16.98 -10.43 -3.39
N THR A 220 17.88 -10.84 -4.29
CA THR A 220 19.27 -11.15 -3.97
C THR A 220 20.20 -10.20 -4.70
N VAL A 221 20.90 -9.36 -3.93
CA VAL A 221 22.07 -8.62 -4.38
C VAL A 221 23.28 -9.52 -4.23
N LEU A 222 24.00 -9.76 -5.32
CA LEU A 222 25.20 -10.59 -5.34
C LEU A 222 26.44 -9.72 -5.61
N SER A 223 27.50 -10.00 -4.86
CA SER A 223 28.83 -9.43 -5.07
C SER A 223 29.90 -10.52 -4.99
N GLY A 224 31.12 -10.20 -5.41
CA GLY A 224 32.27 -11.10 -5.21
C GLY A 224 32.59 -11.39 -3.73
N LEU A 225 32.07 -10.59 -2.79
CA LEU A 225 32.30 -10.73 -1.35
C LEU A 225 31.17 -11.45 -0.61
N GLY A 226 30.01 -11.65 -1.26
CA GLY A 226 28.85 -12.27 -0.62
C GLY A 226 27.53 -11.86 -1.26
N LYS A 227 26.45 -12.24 -0.59
CA LYS A 227 25.08 -11.96 -1.01
C LYS A 227 24.27 -11.35 0.14
N SER A 228 23.33 -10.47 -0.19
CA SER A 228 22.43 -9.84 0.78
C SER A 228 21.09 -9.49 0.13
N SER A 229 20.07 -9.23 0.93
CA SER A 229 18.80 -8.66 0.46
C SER A 229 18.80 -7.13 0.58
N PRO A 230 18.27 -6.40 -0.41
CA PRO A 230 18.09 -4.97 -0.31
C PRO A 230 17.04 -4.63 0.77
N LYS A 231 17.03 -3.39 1.25
CA LYS A 231 16.06 -2.94 2.25
C LYS A 231 14.81 -2.35 1.62
N SER A 232 14.97 -1.66 0.48
CA SER A 232 13.86 -1.04 -0.22
C SER A 232 13.96 -1.19 -1.73
N MET A 233 12.80 -1.03 -2.39
CA MET A 233 12.66 -1.11 -3.83
C MET A 233 11.57 -0.16 -4.31
N ILE A 234 11.81 0.49 -5.43
CA ILE A 234 10.81 1.25 -6.18
C ILE A 234 10.53 0.54 -7.51
N ILE A 235 9.26 0.44 -7.87
CA ILE A 235 8.77 -0.03 -9.16
C ILE A 235 7.94 1.11 -9.74
N ALA A 236 8.39 1.73 -10.82
CA ALA A 236 7.80 2.96 -11.35
C ALA A 236 7.42 2.80 -12.84
N PRO A 237 6.24 3.30 -13.25
CA PRO A 237 5.85 3.30 -14.65
C PRO A 237 6.57 4.42 -15.42
N ILE A 238 7.06 4.10 -16.62
CA ILE A 238 7.59 5.06 -17.59
C ILE A 238 6.51 5.29 -18.64
N LYS A 239 6.13 6.55 -18.82
CA LYS A 239 5.02 6.96 -19.68
C LYS A 239 5.52 7.72 -20.90
N ASP A 240 4.83 7.54 -22.02
CA ASP A 240 5.01 8.40 -23.19
C ASP A 240 4.39 9.80 -22.97
N GLU A 241 4.55 10.67 -23.96
CA GLU A 241 3.98 12.03 -23.96
C GLU A 241 2.43 12.06 -23.88
N ASN A 242 1.77 10.96 -24.24
CA ASN A 242 0.31 10.81 -24.18
C ASN A 242 -0.17 10.22 -22.85
N GLY A 243 0.77 9.86 -21.95
CA GLY A 243 0.48 9.26 -20.65
C GLY A 243 0.30 7.73 -20.68
N HIS A 244 0.55 7.06 -21.79
CA HIS A 244 0.51 5.60 -21.88
C HIS A 244 1.77 5.00 -21.27
N VAL A 245 1.62 3.92 -20.50
CA VAL A 245 2.77 3.20 -19.94
C VAL A 245 3.45 2.41 -21.05
N ILE A 246 4.71 2.76 -21.34
CA ILE A 246 5.54 2.11 -22.37
C ILE A 246 6.66 1.28 -21.77
N ALA A 247 6.97 1.49 -20.49
CA ALA A 247 7.94 0.69 -19.75
C ALA A 247 7.69 0.75 -18.24
N VAL A 248 8.38 -0.11 -17.50
CA VAL A 248 8.43 -0.13 -16.03
C VAL A 248 9.89 -0.23 -15.62
N VAL A 249 10.32 0.62 -14.69
CA VAL A 249 11.66 0.55 -14.09
C VAL A 249 11.54 0.02 -12.67
N GLU A 250 12.43 -0.90 -12.31
CA GLU A 250 12.59 -1.42 -10.96
C GLU A 250 13.98 -1.09 -10.46
N VAL A 251 14.08 -0.58 -9.23
CA VAL A 251 15.35 -0.26 -8.57
C VAL A 251 15.30 -0.71 -7.13
N ALA A 252 16.40 -1.24 -6.62
CA ALA A 252 16.51 -1.69 -5.24
C ALA A 252 17.75 -1.09 -4.56
N SER A 253 17.65 -0.77 -3.26
CA SER A 253 18.74 -0.19 -2.48
C SER A 253 18.86 -0.82 -1.08
N PHE A 254 20.05 -0.75 -0.50
CA PHE A 254 20.26 -1.02 0.93
C PHE A 254 19.84 0.17 1.82
N ALA A 255 19.63 1.35 1.25
CA ALA A 255 18.97 2.46 1.90
C ALA A 255 17.44 2.35 1.72
N ILE A 256 16.68 3.11 2.52
CA ILE A 256 15.23 3.25 2.32
C ILE A 256 15.04 4.40 1.33
N PHE A 257 14.40 4.12 0.19
CA PHE A 257 14.00 5.18 -0.72
C PHE A 257 12.89 6.05 -0.11
N ASP A 258 13.08 7.36 -0.19
CA ASP A 258 12.08 8.34 0.21
C ASP A 258 11.48 9.08 -0.99
N ALA A 259 10.71 10.14 -0.72
CA ALA A 259 10.02 10.91 -1.76
C ALA A 259 11.01 11.61 -2.72
N THR A 260 12.25 11.85 -2.29
CA THR A 260 13.33 12.43 -3.09
C THR A 260 13.71 11.49 -4.22
N GLU A 261 13.95 10.20 -3.93
CA GLU A 261 14.30 9.22 -4.97
C GLU A 261 13.12 8.91 -5.89
N GLU A 262 11.88 8.89 -5.37
CA GLU A 262 10.68 8.80 -6.22
C GLU A 262 10.63 9.94 -7.25
N GLN A 263 10.89 11.17 -6.81
CA GLN A 263 10.89 12.35 -7.68
C GLN A 263 12.09 12.40 -8.65
N LEU A 264 13.22 11.80 -8.30
CA LEU A 264 14.37 11.69 -9.21
C LEU A 264 14.09 10.67 -10.32
N ILE A 265 13.46 9.54 -9.99
CA ILE A 265 13.01 8.57 -11.00
C ILE A 265 11.98 9.21 -11.94
N GLU A 266 11.03 9.98 -11.39
CA GLU A 266 10.06 10.73 -12.19
C GLU A 266 10.74 11.76 -13.11
N ALA A 267 11.77 12.46 -12.62
CA ALA A 267 12.54 13.41 -13.42
C ALA A 267 13.33 12.74 -14.56
N ALA A 268 13.82 11.51 -14.37
CA ALA A 268 14.51 10.73 -15.40
C ALA A 268 13.55 10.08 -16.42
N ALA A 269 12.28 9.86 -16.03
CA ALA A 269 11.32 9.11 -16.83
C ALA A 269 11.11 9.63 -18.26
N PRO A 270 11.03 10.94 -18.54
CA PRO A 270 10.89 11.45 -19.90
C PRO A 270 12.06 11.08 -20.81
N MET A 271 13.28 11.04 -20.25
CA MET A 271 14.46 10.71 -21.03
C MET A 271 14.53 9.21 -21.35
N LEU A 272 14.19 8.36 -20.36
CA LEU A 272 13.99 6.93 -20.59
C LEU A 272 12.92 6.68 -21.66
N ALA A 273 11.77 7.38 -21.56
CA ALA A 273 10.68 7.24 -22.52
C ALA A 273 11.10 7.61 -23.95
N SER A 274 11.80 8.73 -24.11
CA SER A 274 12.34 9.19 -25.40
C SER A 274 13.33 8.19 -25.99
N THR A 275 14.30 7.71 -25.21
CA THR A 275 15.28 6.72 -25.67
C THR A 275 14.63 5.39 -26.05
N ILE A 276 13.61 4.94 -25.29
CA ILE A 276 12.81 3.75 -25.66
C ILE A 276 12.11 3.98 -27.00
N GLY A 277 11.42 5.11 -27.17
CA GLY A 277 10.71 5.45 -28.41
C GLY A 277 11.64 5.46 -29.63
N ASN A 278 12.80 6.10 -29.51
CA ASN A 278 13.80 6.20 -30.59
C ASN A 278 14.41 4.85 -30.98
N ASN A 279 14.42 3.88 -30.06
CA ASN A 279 15.04 2.57 -30.27
C ASN A 279 14.01 1.42 -30.30
N TYR A 280 12.70 1.70 -30.33
CA TYR A 280 11.65 0.70 -30.12
C TYR A 280 11.72 -0.47 -31.11
N GLU A 281 11.92 -0.20 -32.40
CA GLU A 281 12.02 -1.26 -33.42
C GLU A 281 13.19 -2.22 -33.13
N LYS A 282 14.37 -1.67 -32.80
CA LYS A 282 15.56 -2.46 -32.46
C LYS A 282 15.36 -3.26 -31.16
N ILE A 283 14.74 -2.64 -30.15
CA ILE A 283 14.40 -3.32 -28.89
C ILE A 283 13.53 -4.54 -29.17
N VAL A 284 12.51 -4.39 -30.03
CA VAL A 284 11.58 -5.48 -30.36
C VAL A 284 12.24 -6.59 -31.17
N GLU A 285 13.24 -6.29 -32.02
CA GLU A 285 14.01 -7.28 -32.78
C GLU A 285 14.90 -8.18 -31.91
N GLU A 286 15.41 -7.66 -30.78
CA GLU A 286 16.31 -8.39 -29.88
C GLU A 286 15.57 -9.26 -28.82
N LEU A 287 14.26 -9.07 -28.68
CA LEU A 287 13.36 -9.74 -27.71
C LEU A 287 12.64 -10.97 -28.26
#